data_AF-A0A7J4RBD6-F1
#
_entry.id   AF-A0A7J4RBD6-F1
#
_cell.length_a   1.000
_cell.length_b   1.000
_cell.length_c   1.000
_cell.angle_alpha   90.00
_cell.angle_beta   90.00
_cell.angle_gamma   90.00
#
_symmetry.space_group_name_H-M   'P 1'
#
loop_
_entity.id
_entity.type
_entity.pdbx_description
1 polymer ?
#
loop_
_entity_poly.entity_id
_entity_poly.type
_entity_poly.pdbx_seq_one_letter_code
_entity_poly.pdbx_strand_id
1 'polypeptide(L)'
;MTKKLYTHFNPEVHKIESKIATVRTSHHCKYNINYHIIWIPKYRKPILTGKVVEVLKAIIEGQCQEMSISNLALEIMPDHLH
;
A
#
# COMPACT_ATOMS: atom_id res chain seq x y z
N MET A 1 -0.74 13.78 -24.15
CA MET A 1 0.39 13.22 -23.40
C MET A 1 0.35 13.77 -21.98
N THR A 2 -0.28 13.04 -21.06
CA THR A 2 -0.29 13.40 -19.63
C THR A 2 1.12 13.26 -19.08
N LYS A 3 1.75 14.37 -18.70
CA LYS A 3 2.99 14.34 -17.89
C LYS A 3 2.67 13.52 -16.63
N LYS A 4 3.40 12.41 -16.40
CA LYS A 4 3.41 11.73 -15.10
C LYS A 4 3.88 12.75 -14.08
N LEU A 5 2.95 13.35 -13.33
CA LEU A 5 3.25 14.35 -12.31
C LEU A 5 3.96 13.70 -11.10
N TYR A 6 3.77 12.40 -10.91
CA TYR A 6 4.36 11.60 -9.85
C TYR A 6 5.00 10.32 -10.43
N THR A 7 6.06 9.86 -9.77
CA THR A 7 6.63 8.54 -10.00
C THR A 7 5.58 7.49 -9.66
N HIS A 8 5.39 6.53 -10.56
CA HIS A 8 4.50 5.38 -10.29
C HIS A 8 5.14 4.50 -9.21
N PHE A 9 4.31 3.81 -8.42
CA PHE A 9 4.73 2.78 -7.46
C PHE A 9 5.90 1.96 -7.99
N ASN A 10 7.01 1.93 -7.25
CA ASN A 10 8.20 1.17 -7.60
C ASN A 10 8.39 -0.03 -6.65
N PRO A 11 8.00 -1.24 -7.07
CA PRO A 11 8.09 -2.42 -6.22
C PRO A 11 9.54 -2.79 -5.83
N GLU A 12 10.55 -2.37 -6.60
CA GLU A 12 11.95 -2.68 -6.29
C GLU A 12 12.43 -1.97 -5.01
N VAL A 13 11.91 -0.76 -4.73
CA VAL A 13 12.29 0.02 -3.54
C VAL A 13 11.95 -0.73 -2.25
N HIS A 14 10.84 -1.47 -2.27
CA HIS A 14 10.34 -2.20 -1.11
C HIS A 14 10.83 -3.65 -1.03
N LYS A 15 11.64 -4.12 -1.99
CA LYS A 15 12.23 -5.48 -2.03
C LYS A 15 11.21 -6.58 -1.71
N ILE A 16 10.02 -6.47 -2.32
CA ILE A 16 8.82 -7.23 -1.92
C ILE A 16 8.82 -8.66 -2.45
N GLU A 17 9.69 -8.97 -3.41
CA GLU A 17 9.67 -10.21 -4.21
C GLU A 17 9.62 -11.48 -3.35
N SER A 18 10.42 -11.54 -2.28
CA SER A 18 10.46 -12.70 -1.38
C SER A 18 9.18 -12.86 -0.57
N LYS A 19 8.55 -11.75 -0.16
CA LYS A 19 7.30 -11.77 0.60
C LYS A 19 6.10 -12.11 -0.29
N ILE A 20 6.06 -11.57 -1.51
CA ILE A 20 5.01 -11.88 -2.50
C ILE A 20 5.02 -13.36 -2.87
N ALA A 21 6.18 -14.00 -2.96
CA ALA A 21 6.28 -15.41 -3.32
C ALA A 21 5.97 -16.39 -2.17
N THR A 22 5.75 -15.89 -0.94
CA THR A 22 5.57 -16.75 0.23
C THR A 22 4.17 -17.38 0.26
N VAL A 23 4.09 -18.70 0.08
CA VAL A 23 2.84 -19.46 0.20
C VAL A 23 2.52 -19.74 1.66
N ARG A 24 1.37 -19.23 2.14
CA ARG A 24 0.84 -19.48 3.48
C ARG A 24 0.00 -20.76 3.50
N THR A 25 -0.15 -21.34 4.68
CA THR A 25 -0.87 -22.61 4.89
C THR A 25 -1.91 -22.46 5.99
N SER A 26 -3.08 -23.04 5.79
CA SER A 26 -4.07 -23.34 6.81
C SER A 26 -4.34 -24.86 6.81
N HIS A 27 -5.19 -25.33 7.73
CA HIS A 27 -5.52 -26.76 7.89
C HIS A 27 -5.98 -27.44 6.58
N HIS A 28 -6.65 -26.70 5.70
CA HIS A 28 -7.25 -27.26 4.48
C HIS A 28 -6.92 -26.47 3.20
N CYS A 29 -5.98 -25.52 3.24
CA CYS A 29 -5.60 -24.76 2.06
C CYS A 29 -4.15 -24.27 2.10
N LYS A 30 -3.59 -24.08 0.91
CA LYS A 30 -2.35 -23.35 0.65
C LYS A 30 -2.74 -22.13 -0.17
N TYR A 31 -2.25 -20.96 0.18
CA TYR A 31 -2.64 -19.74 -0.50
C TYR A 31 -1.50 -18.73 -0.55
N ASN A 32 -1.48 -17.96 -1.63
CA ASN A 32 -0.63 -16.80 -1.79
C ASN A 32 -1.51 -15.69 -2.39
N ILE A 33 -1.96 -14.77 -1.54
CA ILE A 33 -2.95 -13.76 -1.89
C ILE A 33 -2.34 -12.41 -1.56
N ASN A 34 -2.08 -11.63 -2.61
CA ASN A 34 -1.54 -10.28 -2.52
C ASN A 34 -2.47 -9.34 -3.28
N TYR A 35 -2.76 -8.17 -2.70
CA TYR A 35 -3.62 -7.16 -3.32
C TYR A 35 -2.82 -5.89 -3.57
N HIS A 36 -3.05 -5.26 -4.72
CA HIS A 36 -2.64 -3.88 -4.97
C HIS A 36 -3.88 -2.99 -4.85
N ILE A 37 -3.95 -2.23 -3.77
CA ILE A 37 -5.12 -1.42 -3.44
C ILE A 37 -4.75 0.04 -3.65
N ILE A 38 -5.59 0.77 -4.38
CA ILE A 38 -5.34 2.17 -4.71
C ILE A 38 -6.52 2.99 -4.20
N TRP A 39 -6.23 4.10 -3.53
CA TRP A 39 -7.25 5.01 -3.04
C TRP A 39 -6.90 6.46 -3.35
N ILE A 40 -7.93 7.28 -3.56
CA ILE A 40 -7.79 8.71 -3.83
C ILE A 40 -8.58 9.52 -2.79
N PRO A 41 -8.08 10.69 -2.37
CA PRO A 41 -8.89 11.64 -1.62
C PRO A 41 -10.11 12.07 -2.43
N LYS A 42 -11.16 12.50 -1.74
CA LYS A 42 -12.35 13.05 -2.40
C LYS A 42 -11.95 14.19 -3.34
N TYR A 43 -12.41 14.11 -4.59
CA TYR A 43 -12.06 15.03 -5.69
C TYR A 43 -10.58 15.04 -6.10
N ARG A 44 -9.79 14.01 -5.72
CA ARG A 44 -8.36 13.89 -6.04
C ARG A 44 -7.55 15.13 -5.62
N LYS A 45 -7.94 15.76 -4.51
CA LYS A 45 -7.22 16.91 -3.98
C LYS A 45 -5.83 16.46 -3.49
N PRO A 46 -4.76 17.24 -3.74
CA PRO A 46 -3.40 16.89 -3.31
C PRO A 46 -3.17 17.18 -1.82
N ILE A 47 -4.00 16.57 -0.95
CA ILE A 47 -4.03 16.85 0.50
C ILE A 47 -3.21 15.86 1.33
N LEU A 48 -2.74 14.76 0.73
CA LEU A 48 -1.93 13.75 1.41
C LEU A 48 -0.47 14.23 1.48
N THR A 49 -0.23 15.30 2.22
CA THR A 49 1.09 15.91 2.39
C THR A 49 1.34 16.29 3.85
N GLY A 50 2.61 16.45 4.22
CA GLY A 50 3.03 16.81 5.59
C GLY A 50 2.44 15.87 6.64
N LYS A 51 1.90 16.43 7.73
CA LYS A 51 1.35 15.69 8.87
C LYS A 51 0.21 14.74 8.51
N VAL A 52 -0.54 15.01 7.43
CA VAL A 52 -1.62 14.12 6.98
C VAL A 52 -1.07 12.74 6.60
N VAL A 53 0.11 12.69 5.96
CA VAL A 53 0.76 11.44 5.57
C VAL A 53 1.18 10.63 6.79
N GLU A 54 1.77 11.29 7.79
CA GLU A 54 2.25 10.65 9.02
C GLU A 54 1.10 9.97 9.77
N VAL A 55 -0.01 10.70 9.98
CA VAL A 55 -1.20 10.17 10.65
C VAL A 55 -1.84 9.05 9.83
N LEU A 56 -1.94 9.21 8.51
CA LEU A 56 -2.51 8.19 7.63
C LEU A 56 -1.70 6.89 7.67
N LYS A 57 -0.36 6.95 7.65
CA LYS A 57 0.50 5.77 7.79
C LYS A 57 0.24 5.03 9.10
N ALA A 58 0.19 5.76 10.22
CA ALA A 58 -0.07 5.17 11.53
C ALA A 58 -1.45 4.47 11.59
N ILE A 59 -2.48 5.08 11.00
CA ILE A 59 -3.82 4.47 10.90
C ILE A 59 -3.78 3.20 10.07
N ILE A 60 -3.19 3.24 8.86
CA ILE A 60 -3.12 2.07 7.96
C ILE A 60 -2.35 0.93 8.63
N GLU A 61 -1.21 1.22 9.25
CA GLU A 61 -0.41 0.22 9.96
C GLU A 61 -1.19 -0.40 11.13
N GLY A 62 -1.90 0.42 11.92
CA GLY A 62 -2.75 -0.07 13.00
C GLY A 62 -3.89 -0.98 12.50
N GLN A 63 -4.55 -0.60 11.41
CA GLN A 63 -5.61 -1.42 10.80
C GLN A 63 -5.06 -2.73 10.23
N CYS A 64 -3.89 -2.71 9.57
CA CYS A 64 -3.24 -3.93 9.11
C CYS A 64 -2.91 -4.88 10.27
N GLN A 65 -2.43 -4.36 11.40
CA GLN A 65 -2.17 -5.17 12.59
C GLN A 65 -3.44 -5.79 13.15
N GLU A 66 -4.51 -5.01 13.32
CA GLU A 66 -5.80 -5.48 13.84
C GLU A 66 -6.40 -6.59 12.96
N MET A 67 -6.29 -6.45 11.63
CA MET A 67 -6.79 -7.43 10.67
C MET A 67 -5.82 -8.59 10.38
N SER A 68 -4.64 -8.62 11.00
CA SER A 68 -3.57 -9.59 10.70
C SER A 68 -3.17 -9.63 9.22
N ILE A 69 -3.17 -8.46 8.58
CA ILE A 69 -2.73 -8.25 7.20
C ILE A 69 -1.26 -7.86 7.19
N SER A 70 -0.48 -8.53 6.34
CA SER A 70 0.91 -8.16 6.11
C SER A 70 0.97 -6.97 5.14
N ASN A 71 1.29 -5.77 5.65
CA ASN A 71 1.58 -4.62 4.80
C ASN A 71 2.91 -4.84 4.05
N LEU A 72 2.83 -5.06 2.74
CA LEU A 72 3.98 -5.37 1.90
C LEU A 72 4.72 -4.11 1.43
N ALA A 73 3.96 -3.12 1.00
CA ALA A 73 4.45 -1.81 0.61
C ALA A 73 3.31 -0.80 0.74
N LEU A 74 3.64 0.43 1.10
CA LEU A 74 2.71 1.54 1.20
C LEU A 74 3.39 2.80 0.65
N GLU A 75 2.89 3.30 -0.47
CA GLU A 75 3.35 4.56 -1.06
C GLU A 75 2.22 5.58 -1.04
N ILE A 76 2.49 6.77 -0.51
CA ILE A 76 1.52 7.86 -0.43
C ILE A 76 2.03 9.03 -1.26
N MET A 77 1.29 9.34 -2.32
CA MET A 77 1.46 10.51 -3.16
C MET A 77 0.47 11.60 -2.72
N PRO A 78 0.66 12.87 -3.10
CA PRO A 78 -0.20 13.96 -2.63
C PRO A 78 -1.70 13.75 -2.88
N ASP A 79 -2.08 13.08 -3.97
CA ASP A 79 -3.46 12.91 -4.42
C ASP A 79 -3.93 11.45 -4.52
N HIS A 80 -3.12 10.47 -4.13
CA HIS A 80 -3.48 9.05 -4.12
C HIS A 80 -2.50 8.22 -3.29
N LEU A 81 -2.88 7.01 -2.92
CA LEU A 81 -2.00 6.04 -2.29
C LEU A 81 -2.07 4.68 -2.98
N HIS A 82 -0.99 3.91 -2.84
CA HIS A 82 -0.78 2.56 -3.34
C HIS A 82 -0.37 1.62 -2.20
#